data_AF-K0G0D9-F1
#
_entry.id   AF-K0G0D9-F1
#
_cell.length_a   1.000
_cell.length_b   1.000
_cell.length_c   1.000
_cell.angle_alpha   90.00
_cell.angle_beta   90.00
_cell.angle_gamma   90.00
#
_symmetry.space_group_name_H-M   'P 1'
#
loop_
_entity.id
_entity.type
_entity.pdbx_description
1 polymer ?
#
loop_
_entity_poly.entity_id
_entity_poly.type
_entity_poly.pdbx_seq_one_letter_code
_entity_poly.pdbx_strand_id
1 'polypeptide(L)'
;MNKIFLATSVALLSACTTYTTNNTPAASREATTQSFIGTWECRMDGGSIATSNKVELTQDGKATYLGKMVLPNDNPIFSYDINREGSWSYANHTLTYKFTQGSVNRAHTDEIQQALKMDKALNSSEKQYYNALSKQMTKKSNPINLAVSNFAQNSFTIQQKVGSTARTGHCVRPTN
;
A
#
# COMPACT_ATOMS: atom_id res chain seq x y z
N MET A 1 -28.71 3.56 69.83
CA MET A 1 -27.95 2.32 69.53
C MET A 1 -28.54 1.67 68.30
N ASN A 2 -27.67 1.07 67.49
CA ASN A 2 -27.89 0.22 66.32
C ASN A 2 -28.18 0.88 64.96
N LYS A 3 -27.10 0.84 64.16
CA LYS A 3 -26.98 0.92 62.71
C LYS A 3 -27.82 -0.19 62.05
N ILE A 4 -28.20 0.00 60.78
CA ILE A 4 -27.80 -0.86 59.65
C ILE A 4 -28.39 -0.24 58.37
N PHE A 5 -27.49 0.14 57.46
CA PHE A 5 -27.79 0.44 56.06
C PHE A 5 -28.06 -0.89 55.33
N LEU A 6 -29.09 -0.93 54.48
CA LEU A 6 -29.25 -1.99 53.48
C LEU A 6 -29.60 -1.35 52.14
N ALA A 7 -28.56 -1.24 51.32
CA ALA A 7 -28.64 -1.00 49.90
C ALA A 7 -28.96 -2.33 49.20
N THR A 8 -29.93 -2.32 48.29
CA THR A 8 -30.10 -3.40 47.31
C THR A 8 -30.32 -2.76 45.94
N SER A 9 -29.19 -2.53 45.27
CA SER A 9 -29.12 -2.22 43.84
C SER A 9 -29.49 -3.48 43.06
N VAL A 10 -30.55 -3.39 42.26
CA VAL A 10 -30.93 -4.44 41.32
C VAL A 10 -29.85 -4.50 40.22
N ALA A 11 -29.09 -5.59 40.20
CA ALA A 11 -28.15 -5.89 39.14
C ALA A 11 -28.92 -6.36 37.90
N LEU A 12 -29.01 -5.49 36.90
CA LEU A 12 -29.28 -5.85 35.51
C LEU A 12 -28.25 -5.09 34.69
N LEU A 13 -27.39 -5.81 33.96
CA LEU A 13 -27.10 -5.58 32.54
C LEU A 13 -25.91 -6.40 32.06
N SER A 14 -26.07 -6.85 30.81
CA SER A 14 -25.06 -7.25 29.83
C SER A 14 -24.26 -8.53 30.09
N ALA A 15 -24.80 -9.64 29.59
CA ALA A 15 -23.99 -10.67 28.96
C ALA A 15 -23.33 -10.08 27.71
N CYS A 16 -22.12 -9.54 27.85
CA CYS A 16 -21.23 -9.34 26.72
C CYS A 16 -20.53 -10.67 26.45
N THR A 17 -20.95 -11.36 25.39
CA THR A 17 -20.12 -12.38 24.74
C THR A 17 -18.81 -11.73 24.34
N THR A 18 -17.75 -12.00 25.09
CA THR A 18 -16.38 -11.67 24.72
C THR A 18 -15.98 -12.49 23.51
N TYR A 19 -16.08 -11.88 22.32
CA TYR A 19 -15.22 -12.28 21.23
C TYR A 19 -13.79 -11.91 21.64
N THR A 20 -13.03 -12.90 22.12
CA THR A 20 -11.58 -12.80 22.25
C THR A 20 -10.97 -12.76 20.85
N THR A 21 -10.98 -11.59 20.21
CA THR A 21 -9.91 -11.24 19.28
C THR A 21 -8.73 -10.84 20.15
N ASN A 22 -7.74 -11.71 20.25
CA ASN A 22 -6.42 -11.35 20.78
C ASN A 22 -5.75 -10.35 19.82
N ASN A 23 -6.27 -9.13 19.78
CA ASN A 23 -5.60 -7.97 19.20
C ASN A 23 -4.85 -7.26 20.33
N THR A 24 -3.99 -8.00 21.03
CA THR A 24 -2.87 -7.34 21.68
C THR A 24 -2.07 -6.72 20.54
N PRO A 25 -1.87 -5.39 20.47
CA PRO A 25 -0.97 -4.82 19.49
C PRO A 25 0.36 -5.54 19.68
N ALA A 26 0.80 -6.29 18.66
CA ALA A 26 2.15 -6.85 18.68
C ALA A 26 3.09 -5.67 18.97
N ALA A 27 3.87 -5.75 20.05
CA ALA A 27 4.76 -4.67 20.44
C ALA A 27 5.56 -4.24 19.21
N SER A 28 5.55 -2.93 18.89
CA SER A 28 6.26 -2.40 17.74
C SER A 28 7.72 -2.84 17.84
N ARG A 29 8.14 -3.71 16.93
CA ARG A 29 9.52 -4.17 16.87
C ARG A 29 10.30 -3.15 16.06
N GLU A 30 11.50 -2.81 16.51
CA GLU A 30 12.41 -2.01 15.70
C GLU A 30 12.78 -2.80 14.44
N ALA A 31 12.46 -2.24 13.27
CA ALA A 31 12.73 -2.89 12.00
C ALA A 31 14.23 -2.79 11.67
N THR A 32 14.80 -3.90 11.20
CA THR A 32 16.16 -3.94 10.64
C THR A 32 16.08 -4.20 9.14
N THR A 33 17.18 -4.01 8.41
CA THR A 33 17.25 -4.37 6.98
C THR A 33 16.76 -5.79 6.71
N GLN A 34 17.19 -6.77 7.51
CA GLN A 34 16.78 -8.18 7.39
C GLN A 34 15.27 -8.37 7.54
N SER A 35 14.59 -7.48 8.27
CA SER A 35 13.15 -7.57 8.51
C SER A 35 12.33 -7.37 7.23
N PHE A 36 12.88 -6.72 6.21
CA PHE A 36 12.21 -6.45 4.93
C PHE A 36 12.48 -7.52 3.86
N ILE A 37 13.44 -8.42 4.04
CA ILE A 37 13.78 -9.43 3.02
C ILE A 37 12.57 -10.35 2.75
N GLY A 38 12.36 -10.70 1.48
CA GLY A 38 11.30 -11.57 0.99
C GLY A 38 10.18 -10.82 0.28
N THR A 39 9.04 -11.50 0.12
CA THR A 39 7.88 -10.96 -0.61
C THR A 39 6.94 -10.20 0.30
N TRP A 40 6.38 -9.11 -0.22
CA TRP A 40 5.38 -8.25 0.41
C TRP A 40 4.30 -7.85 -0.58
N GLU A 41 3.08 -7.70 -0.09
CA GLU A 41 1.97 -7.08 -0.80
C GLU A 41 1.69 -5.72 -0.17
N CYS A 42 1.94 -4.66 -0.93
CA CYS A 42 1.82 -3.28 -0.49
C CYS A 42 0.72 -2.56 -1.26
N ARG A 43 -0.25 -2.02 -0.53
CA ARG A 43 -1.31 -1.17 -1.07
C ARG A 43 -1.11 0.27 -0.60
N MET A 44 -1.14 1.23 -1.51
CA MET A 44 -1.15 2.66 -1.17
C MET A 44 -2.57 3.18 -1.29
N ASP A 45 -3.13 3.60 -0.17
CA ASP A 45 -4.47 4.17 -0.09
C ASP A 45 -4.40 5.70 -0.07
N GLY A 46 -5.49 6.34 -0.50
CA GLY A 46 -5.66 7.79 -0.48
C GLY A 46 -5.17 8.50 -1.74
N GLY A 47 -5.93 9.53 -2.14
CA GLY A 47 -5.71 10.31 -3.37
C GLY A 47 -6.46 9.75 -4.58
N SER A 48 -6.24 10.35 -5.75
CA SER A 48 -6.96 9.99 -6.99
C SER A 48 -6.50 8.70 -7.64
N ILE A 49 -5.46 8.02 -7.13
CA ILE A 49 -4.83 6.85 -7.76
C ILE A 49 -4.70 5.75 -6.71
N ALA A 50 -5.18 4.53 -6.97
CA ALA A 50 -4.88 3.38 -6.13
C ALA A 50 -3.70 2.59 -6.70
N THR A 51 -2.81 2.09 -5.84
CA THR A 51 -1.80 1.10 -6.25
C THR A 51 -1.78 -0.11 -5.33
N SER A 52 -1.62 -1.29 -5.92
CA SER A 52 -1.44 -2.56 -5.22
C SER A 52 -0.26 -3.29 -5.83
N ASN A 53 0.70 -3.69 -5.02
CA ASN A 53 2.01 -4.09 -5.52
C ASN A 53 2.54 -5.29 -4.77
N LYS A 54 2.99 -6.29 -5.52
CA LYS A 54 3.83 -7.36 -5.01
C LYS A 54 5.27 -6.92 -5.15
N VAL A 55 5.99 -6.86 -4.04
CA VAL A 55 7.38 -6.44 -3.97
C VAL A 55 8.22 -7.59 -3.44
N GLU A 56 9.33 -7.87 -4.08
CA GLU A 56 10.33 -8.83 -3.62
C GLU A 56 11.64 -8.10 -3.33
N LEU A 57 12.12 -8.28 -2.10
CA LEU A 57 13.33 -7.64 -1.59
C LEU A 57 14.35 -8.71 -1.23
N THR A 58 15.43 -8.82 -1.99
CA THR A 58 16.43 -9.86 -1.79
C THR A 58 17.56 -9.37 -0.88
N GLN A 59 18.27 -10.32 -0.26
CA GLN A 59 19.38 -10.01 0.66
C GLN A 59 20.54 -9.26 -0.01
N ASP A 60 20.78 -9.49 -1.30
CA ASP A 60 21.79 -8.77 -2.10
C ASP A 60 21.36 -7.35 -2.50
N GLY A 61 20.22 -6.88 -1.99
CA GLY A 61 19.74 -5.51 -2.18
C GLY A 61 18.99 -5.29 -3.50
N LYS A 62 18.57 -6.33 -4.21
CA LYS A 62 17.71 -6.19 -5.41
C LYS A 62 16.25 -6.10 -5.04
N ALA A 63 15.53 -5.28 -5.79
CA ALA A 63 14.10 -5.05 -5.64
C ALA A 63 13.39 -5.34 -6.95
N THR A 64 12.38 -6.19 -6.89
CA THR A 64 11.42 -6.44 -7.97
C THR A 64 10.05 -5.96 -7.55
N TYR A 65 9.37 -5.22 -8.41
CA TYR A 65 8.08 -4.62 -8.14
C TYR A 65 7.12 -4.95 -9.28
N LEU A 66 6.02 -5.62 -8.93
CA LEU A 66 4.92 -5.94 -9.84
C LEU A 66 3.67 -5.28 -9.28
N GLY A 67 3.20 -4.25 -9.95
CA GLY A 67 2.14 -3.37 -9.46
C GLY A 67 0.97 -3.28 -10.41
N LYS A 68 -0.21 -3.07 -9.84
CA LYS A 68 -1.39 -2.59 -10.53
C LYS A 68 -1.68 -1.18 -10.07
N MET A 69 -1.97 -0.30 -11.02
CA MET A 69 -2.38 1.07 -10.75
C MET A 69 -3.70 1.36 -11.43
N VAL A 70 -4.62 1.95 -10.67
CA VAL A 70 -5.95 2.31 -11.16
C VAL A 70 -6.28 3.77 -10.89
N LEU A 71 -7.02 4.38 -11.80
CA LEU A 71 -7.45 5.78 -11.71
C LEU A 71 -8.83 5.99 -12.38
N PRO A 72 -9.71 6.82 -11.80
CA PRO A 72 -9.61 7.33 -10.43
C PRO A 72 -9.77 6.20 -9.39
N ASN A 73 -9.34 6.41 -8.14
CA ASN A 73 -9.43 5.40 -7.08
C ASN A 73 -10.87 4.93 -6.80
N ASP A 74 -11.82 5.87 -6.69
CA ASP A 74 -13.18 5.58 -6.20
C ASP A 74 -14.10 5.00 -7.29
N ASN A 75 -13.69 5.08 -8.57
CA ASN A 75 -14.34 4.42 -9.69
C ASN A 75 -13.31 4.19 -10.82
N PRO A 76 -12.49 3.13 -10.74
CA PRO A 76 -11.43 2.85 -11.70
C PRO A 76 -11.90 2.81 -13.16
N ILE A 77 -11.37 3.69 -13.98
CA ILE A 77 -11.60 3.70 -15.44
C ILE A 77 -10.35 3.16 -16.14
N PHE A 78 -9.18 3.71 -15.82
CA PHE A 78 -7.92 3.26 -16.41
C PHE A 78 -7.17 2.36 -15.44
N SER A 79 -6.62 1.28 -15.98
CA SER A 79 -5.87 0.26 -15.27
C SER A 79 -4.57 -0.01 -16.00
N TYR A 80 -3.47 -0.04 -15.24
CA TYR A 80 -2.14 -0.23 -15.75
C TYR A 80 -1.38 -1.26 -14.91
N ASP A 81 -0.70 -2.17 -15.59
CA ASP A 81 0.29 -3.05 -14.96
C ASP A 81 1.66 -2.37 -15.03
N ILE A 82 2.36 -2.35 -13.91
CA ILE A 82 3.64 -1.68 -13.72
C ILE A 82 4.65 -2.70 -13.25
N ASN A 83 5.75 -2.86 -13.99
CA ASN A 83 6.87 -3.68 -13.58
C ASN A 83 8.09 -2.78 -13.37
N ARG A 84 8.83 -2.98 -12.27
CA ARG A 84 10.09 -2.27 -12.03
C ARG A 84 11.12 -3.18 -11.39
N GLU A 85 12.37 -2.93 -11.73
CA GLU A 85 13.52 -3.58 -11.14
C GLU A 85 14.56 -2.55 -10.72
N GLY A 86 15.29 -2.84 -9.65
CA GLY A 86 16.33 -1.97 -9.15
C GLY A 86 16.92 -2.47 -7.85
N SER A 87 17.30 -1.52 -6.99
CA SER A 87 17.80 -1.83 -5.66
C SER A 87 16.95 -1.25 -4.55
N TRP A 88 17.11 -1.82 -3.36
CA TRP A 88 16.52 -1.32 -2.13
C TRP A 88 17.55 -1.20 -1.01
N SER A 89 17.22 -0.38 -0.02
CA SER A 89 17.97 -0.28 1.24
C SER A 89 17.03 0.24 2.33
N TYR A 90 17.32 -0.12 3.58
CA TYR A 90 16.63 0.42 4.74
C TYR A 90 17.63 1.03 5.73
N ALA A 91 17.41 2.29 6.09
CA ALA A 91 18.18 2.99 7.11
C ALA A 91 17.34 4.14 7.68
N ASN A 92 17.53 4.47 8.97
CA ASN A 92 16.87 5.62 9.61
C ASN A 92 15.35 5.65 9.38
N HIS A 93 14.67 4.52 9.63
CA HIS A 93 13.22 4.38 9.44
C HIS A 93 12.73 4.65 8.00
N THR A 94 13.63 4.57 7.02
CA THR A 94 13.32 4.88 5.61
C THR A 94 13.67 3.69 4.71
N LEU A 95 12.65 3.15 4.05
CA LEU A 95 12.81 2.19 2.97
C LEU A 95 12.99 2.95 1.65
N THR A 96 14.13 2.76 1.01
CA THR A 96 14.52 3.48 -0.21
C THR A 96 14.56 2.52 -1.39
N TYR A 97 13.90 2.87 -2.49
CA TYR A 97 14.00 2.18 -3.77
C TYR A 97 14.74 3.01 -4.81
N LYS A 98 15.59 2.37 -5.60
CA LYS A 98 16.25 2.97 -6.77
C LYS A 98 16.01 2.09 -7.99
N PHE A 99 14.95 2.38 -8.72
CA PHE A 99 14.60 1.65 -9.93
C PHE A 99 15.46 2.08 -11.12
N THR A 100 16.03 1.10 -11.80
CA THR A 100 16.85 1.28 -13.00
C THR A 100 16.14 0.81 -14.26
N GLN A 101 15.17 -0.10 -14.12
CA GLN A 101 14.35 -0.59 -15.20
C GLN A 101 12.87 -0.51 -14.80
N GLY A 102 12.02 -0.28 -15.79
CA GLY A 102 10.59 -0.39 -15.60
C GLY A 102 9.82 -0.38 -16.90
N SER A 103 8.60 -0.89 -16.82
CA SER A 103 7.63 -0.90 -17.92
C SER A 103 6.23 -0.66 -17.39
N VAL A 104 5.36 -0.23 -18.31
CA VAL A 104 3.94 -0.04 -18.05
C VAL A 104 3.16 -0.62 -19.21
N ASN A 105 2.15 -1.41 -18.91
CA ASN A 105 1.23 -1.99 -19.88
C ASN A 105 -0.20 -1.55 -19.58
N ARG A 106 -1.01 -1.36 -20.62
CA ARG A 106 -2.45 -1.13 -20.47
C ARG A 106 -3.11 -2.43 -20.02
N ALA A 107 -3.89 -2.36 -18.95
CA ALA A 107 -4.61 -3.49 -18.36
C ALA A 107 -6.10 -3.14 -18.18
N HIS A 108 -6.67 -2.43 -19.17
CA HIS A 108 -8.07 -2.00 -19.20
C HIS A 108 -9.00 -3.19 -19.47
N THR A 109 -10.20 -3.16 -18.88
CA THR A 109 -11.26 -4.13 -19.20
C THR A 109 -11.73 -3.98 -20.64
N ASP A 110 -12.37 -5.01 -21.19
CA ASP A 110 -12.88 -4.99 -22.56
C ASP A 110 -13.89 -3.86 -22.79
N GLU A 111 -14.75 -3.58 -21.79
CA GLU A 111 -15.69 -2.46 -21.80
C GLU A 111 -14.97 -1.12 -21.97
N ILE A 112 -13.92 -0.86 -21.18
CA ILE A 112 -13.14 0.37 -21.29
C ILE A 112 -12.40 0.43 -22.63
N GLN A 113 -11.88 -0.70 -23.12
CA GLN A 113 -11.25 -0.74 -24.44
C GLN A 113 -12.23 -0.38 -25.56
N GLN A 114 -13.50 -0.79 -25.46
CA GLN A 114 -14.55 -0.40 -26.40
C GLN A 114 -14.89 1.08 -26.25
N ALA A 115 -15.07 1.57 -25.03
CA ALA A 115 -15.32 2.98 -24.75
C ALA A 115 -14.22 3.89 -25.33
N LEU A 116 -12.94 3.51 -25.18
CA LEU A 116 -11.79 4.23 -25.74
C LEU A 116 -11.79 4.28 -27.28
N LYS A 117 -12.45 3.34 -27.97
CA LYS A 117 -12.59 3.38 -29.44
C LYS A 117 -13.69 4.36 -29.87
N MET A 118 -14.74 4.51 -29.07
CA MET A 118 -15.91 5.33 -29.39
C MET A 118 -15.78 6.78 -28.92
N ASP A 119 -15.14 7.01 -27.77
CA ASP A 119 -14.99 8.32 -27.16
C ASP A 119 -13.57 8.87 -27.36
N LYS A 120 -13.46 9.90 -28.22
CA LYS A 120 -12.19 10.58 -28.51
C LYS A 120 -11.63 11.34 -27.31
N ALA A 121 -12.47 11.92 -26.47
CA ALA A 121 -12.02 12.67 -25.30
C ALA A 121 -11.45 11.71 -24.26
N LEU A 122 -12.15 10.61 -23.97
CA LEU A 122 -11.67 9.56 -23.07
C LEU A 122 -10.34 8.97 -23.56
N ASN A 123 -10.23 8.68 -24.86
CA ASN A 123 -9.00 8.18 -25.48
C ASN A 123 -7.83 9.16 -25.36
N SER A 124 -8.09 10.45 -25.60
CA SER A 124 -7.07 11.49 -25.45
C SER A 124 -6.55 11.57 -24.01
N SER A 125 -7.46 11.56 -23.03
CA SER A 125 -7.10 11.54 -21.60
C SER A 125 -6.29 10.29 -21.23
N GLU A 126 -6.72 9.10 -21.67
CA GLU A 126 -5.99 7.85 -21.43
C GLU A 126 -4.55 7.92 -21.99
N LYS A 127 -4.39 8.39 -23.22
CA LYS A 127 -3.08 8.54 -23.86
C LYS A 127 -2.17 9.48 -23.09
N GLN A 128 -2.70 10.58 -22.57
CA GLN A 128 -1.92 11.51 -21.75
C GLN A 128 -1.40 10.83 -20.47
N TYR A 129 -2.26 10.09 -19.77
CA TYR A 129 -1.85 9.33 -18.57
C TYR A 129 -0.81 8.25 -18.91
N TYR A 130 -1.08 7.42 -19.92
CA TYR A 130 -0.14 6.37 -20.34
C TYR A 130 1.22 6.91 -20.74
N ASN A 131 1.26 8.02 -21.49
CA ASN A 131 2.50 8.65 -21.93
C ASN A 131 3.29 9.21 -20.74
N ALA A 132 2.61 9.85 -19.79
CA ALA A 132 3.25 10.34 -18.57
C ALA A 132 3.86 9.20 -17.75
N LEU A 133 3.14 8.10 -17.59
CA LEU A 133 3.62 6.90 -16.89
C LEU A 133 4.81 6.25 -17.61
N SER A 134 4.68 6.03 -18.92
CA SER A 134 5.73 5.42 -19.75
C SER A 134 7.04 6.21 -19.69
N LYS A 135 6.93 7.55 -19.69
CA LYS A 135 8.09 8.44 -19.55
C LYS A 135 8.75 8.34 -18.17
N GLN A 136 7.97 8.08 -17.11
CA GLN A 136 8.51 7.85 -15.77
C GLN A 136 9.21 6.49 -15.64
N MET A 137 8.79 5.47 -16.41
CA MET A 137 9.38 4.13 -16.38
C MET A 137 10.72 4.04 -17.14
N THR A 138 10.87 4.83 -18.20
CA THR A 138 12.04 4.78 -19.10
C THR A 138 13.20 5.68 -18.69
N LYS A 139 13.00 6.56 -17.71
CA LYS A 139 14.07 7.41 -17.16
C LYS A 139 14.64 6.78 -15.89
N LYS A 140 15.94 6.98 -15.67
CA LYS A 140 16.54 6.74 -14.35
C LYS A 140 15.72 7.51 -13.31
N SER A 141 14.99 6.78 -12.48
CA SER A 141 14.04 7.38 -11.57
C SER A 141 14.77 7.96 -10.38
N ASN A 142 14.27 9.07 -9.83
CA ASN A 142 14.73 9.51 -8.52
C ASN A 142 14.41 8.42 -7.49
N PRO A 143 15.25 8.28 -6.44
CA PRO A 143 14.97 7.34 -5.38
C PRO A 143 13.58 7.58 -4.78
N ILE A 144 12.83 6.51 -4.55
CA ILE A 144 11.57 6.56 -3.81
C ILE A 144 11.88 6.29 -2.35
N ASN A 145 11.65 7.27 -1.50
CA ASN A 145 11.85 7.17 -0.06
C ASN A 145 10.50 7.00 0.63
N LEU A 146 10.37 5.94 1.41
CA LEU A 146 9.17 5.61 2.17
C LEU A 146 9.51 5.60 3.65
N ALA A 147 8.87 6.47 4.42
CA ALA A 147 8.96 6.41 5.87
C ALA A 147 8.22 5.16 6.35
N VAL A 148 8.85 4.36 7.21
CA VAL A 148 8.28 3.13 7.76
C VAL A 148 7.83 3.37 9.20
N SER A 149 6.63 2.87 9.52
CA SER A 149 6.08 2.89 10.88
C SER A 149 5.26 1.62 11.15
N ASN A 150 4.86 1.42 12.41
CA ASN A 150 4.01 0.32 12.85
C ASN A 150 4.52 -1.06 12.40
N PHE A 151 5.83 -1.28 12.49
CA PHE A 151 6.44 -2.52 12.02
C PHE A 151 6.09 -3.69 12.94
N ALA A 152 5.61 -4.77 12.33
CA ALA A 152 5.38 -6.08 12.92
C ALA A 152 5.95 -7.16 11.97
N GLN A 153 6.02 -8.41 12.45
CA GLN A 153 6.63 -9.51 11.68
C GLN A 153 6.07 -9.68 10.27
N ASN A 154 4.75 -9.50 10.12
CA ASN A 154 4.05 -9.76 8.86
C ASN A 154 3.40 -8.50 8.26
N SER A 155 3.63 -7.32 8.83
CA SER A 155 3.01 -6.09 8.34
C SER A 155 3.79 -4.85 8.73
N PHE A 156 3.70 -3.80 7.91
CA PHE A 156 4.17 -2.47 8.27
C PHE A 156 3.42 -1.39 7.48
N THR A 157 3.53 -0.15 7.94
CA THR A 157 3.00 1.02 7.25
C THR A 157 4.12 1.73 6.52
N ILE A 158 3.84 2.22 5.32
CA ILE A 158 4.71 3.10 4.53
C ILE A 158 4.04 4.45 4.33
N GLN A 159 4.83 5.51 4.30
CA GLN A 159 4.37 6.83 3.92
C GLN A 159 5.28 7.41 2.84
N GLN A 160 4.67 7.91 1.76
CA GLN A 160 5.35 8.56 0.65
C GLN A 160 4.90 10.02 0.54
N LYS A 161 5.86 10.94 0.46
CA LYS A 161 5.56 12.35 0.13
C LYS A 161 5.58 12.55 -1.38
N VAL A 162 4.50 13.06 -1.94
CA VAL A 162 4.35 13.41 -3.36
C VAL A 162 3.86 14.85 -3.45
N GLY A 163 4.76 15.76 -3.85
CA GLY A 163 4.50 17.20 -3.81
C GLY A 163 4.22 17.67 -2.38
N SER A 164 3.08 18.34 -2.17
CA SER A 164 2.59 18.80 -0.86
C SER A 164 1.78 17.73 -0.12
N THR A 165 1.49 16.59 -0.74
CA THR A 165 0.65 15.54 -0.16
C THR A 165 1.47 14.38 0.39
N ALA A 166 1.02 13.78 1.49
CA ALA A 166 1.55 12.52 1.99
C ALA A 166 0.50 11.42 1.74
N ARG A 167 0.95 10.28 1.25
CA ARG A 167 0.13 9.10 1.01
C ARG A 167 0.59 7.98 1.90
N THR A 168 -0.34 7.25 2.48
CA THR A 168 -0.05 6.14 3.39
C THR A 168 -0.38 4.83 2.69
N GLY A 169 0.45 3.83 2.90
CA GLY A 169 0.21 2.48 2.43
C GLY A 169 0.47 1.45 3.51
N HIS A 170 -0.07 0.27 3.26
CA HIS A 170 0.00 -0.88 4.13
C HIS A 170 0.64 -2.03 3.37
N CYS A 171 1.68 -2.60 3.97
CA CYS A 171 2.39 -3.75 3.45
C CYS A 171 2.12 -4.94 4.36
N VAL A 172 1.81 -6.10 3.76
CA VAL A 172 1.60 -7.36 4.46
C VAL A 172 2.38 -8.48 3.76
N ARG A 173 2.74 -9.53 4.50
CA ARG A 173 3.25 -10.75 3.87
C ARG A 173 2.11 -11.43 3.11
N PRO A 174 2.35 -11.97 1.90
CA PRO A 174 1.35 -12.79 1.21
C PRO A 174 0.94 -13.97 2.10
N THR A 175 -0.36 -14.25 2.18
CA THR A 175 -0.87 -15.48 2.79
C THR A 175 -0.77 -16.60 1.77
N ASN A 176 -0.07 -17.69 2.12
CA ASN A 176 -0.05 -18.92 1.33
C ASN A 176 -1.38 -19.67 1.43
#